data_AF-A0A919PKY8-F1
#
_entry.id   AF-A0A919PKY8-F1
#
_cell.length_a   1.000
_cell.length_b   1.000
_cell.length_c   1.000
_cell.angle_alpha   90.00
_cell.angle_beta   90.00
_cell.angle_gamma   90.00
#
_symmetry.space_group_name_H-M   'P 1'
#
loop_
_entity.id
_entity.type
_entity.pdbx_description
1 polymer ?
#
loop_
_entity_poly.entity_id
_entity_poly.type
_entity_poly.pdbx_seq_one_letter_code
_entity_poly.pdbx_strand_id
1 'polypeptide(L)'
;MQHPERDQPEHGRGEGRAERDGQCGGGREQERQRYLHAVIPALLLTIAVEVPLYALALSALRLAKPGRAVLLGVVVNLLTHPVLWWFLAPRPSAGRFWGAEAAVVVVEAAVLLLACRRDPALLLVTSLGANAASVLIGLLVL
;
A
#
# COMPACT_ATOMS: atom_id res chain seq x y z
N MET A 1 -1.19 52.70 -59.93
CA MET A 1 -1.82 52.37 -58.64
C MET A 1 -1.16 51.12 -58.13
N GLN A 2 -0.26 51.27 -57.17
CA GLN A 2 0.62 50.22 -56.63
C GLN A 2 -0.01 49.68 -55.33
N HIS A 3 -0.18 48.37 -55.26
CA HIS A 3 -0.69 47.65 -54.08
C HIS A 3 0.47 47.40 -53.10
N PRO A 4 0.41 47.85 -51.84
CA PRO A 4 1.43 47.48 -50.87
C PRO A 4 1.10 46.11 -50.26
N GLU A 5 1.98 45.14 -50.54
CA GLU A 5 2.11 43.90 -49.77
C GLU A 5 2.41 44.22 -48.30
N ARG A 6 1.63 43.62 -47.40
CA ARG A 6 1.87 43.68 -45.95
C ARG A 6 2.37 42.31 -45.51
N ASP A 7 3.67 42.23 -45.26
CA ASP A 7 4.30 41.16 -44.50
C ASP A 7 3.77 41.18 -43.05
N GLN A 8 3.14 40.09 -42.62
CA GLN A 8 2.88 39.82 -41.21
C GLN A 8 3.91 38.81 -40.68
N PRO A 9 4.65 39.15 -39.62
CA PRO A 9 5.56 38.20 -39.00
C PRO A 9 4.78 37.16 -38.18
N GLU A 10 4.90 35.89 -38.57
CA GLU A 10 4.49 34.74 -37.75
C GLU A 10 5.46 34.58 -36.56
N HIS A 11 5.23 35.30 -35.47
CA HIS A 11 5.93 35.10 -34.20
C HIS A 11 4.91 34.98 -33.06
N GLY A 12 4.73 33.76 -32.53
CA GLY A 12 3.97 33.58 -31.30
C GLY A 12 3.30 32.22 -31.05
N ARG A 13 3.75 31.10 -31.65
CA ARG A 13 3.16 29.76 -31.39
C ARG A 13 4.02 28.78 -30.58
N GLY A 14 5.20 29.20 -30.10
CA GLY A 14 6.17 28.30 -29.46
C GLY A 14 6.09 28.19 -27.93
N GLU A 15 5.75 29.25 -27.21
CA GLU A 15 5.98 29.32 -25.75
C GLU A 15 4.88 28.67 -24.90
N GLY A 16 3.64 28.57 -25.40
CA GLY A 16 2.52 28.01 -24.62
C GLY A 16 2.50 26.49 -24.44
N ARG A 17 3.40 25.72 -25.10
CA ARG A 17 3.49 24.26 -24.93
C ARG A 17 4.43 23.85 -23.80
N ALA A 18 5.55 24.56 -23.60
CA ALA A 18 6.52 24.21 -22.57
C ALA A 18 5.98 24.43 -21.13
N GLU A 19 5.16 25.45 -20.91
CA GLU A 19 4.55 25.70 -19.59
C GLU A 19 3.46 24.68 -19.20
N ARG A 20 2.72 24.12 -20.18
CA ARG A 20 1.70 23.09 -19.89
C ARG A 20 2.31 21.75 -19.49
N ASP A 21 3.48 21.42 -20.03
CA ASP A 21 4.19 20.19 -19.66
C ASP A 21 4.77 20.26 -18.23
N GLY A 22 5.17 21.45 -17.77
CA GLY A 22 5.62 21.67 -16.38
C GLY A 22 4.51 21.54 -15.33
N GLN A 23 3.29 22.03 -15.63
CA GLN A 23 2.15 21.94 -14.72
C GLN A 23 1.52 20.53 -14.64
N CYS A 24 1.62 19.72 -15.69
CA CYS A 24 1.16 18.32 -15.67
C CYS A 24 2.05 17.38 -14.83
N GLY A 25 3.33 17.73 -14.60
CA GLY A 25 4.25 16.96 -13.77
C GLY A 25 4.05 17.18 -12.27
N GLY A 26 3.84 18.44 -11.85
CA GLY A 26 3.75 18.81 -10.44
C GLY A 26 2.57 18.17 -9.68
N GLY A 27 1.43 17.97 -10.33
CA GLY A 27 0.26 17.35 -9.71
C GLY A 27 0.49 15.88 -9.29
N ARG A 28 1.13 15.08 -10.15
CA ARG A 28 1.43 13.67 -9.88
C ARG A 28 2.45 13.50 -8.76
N GLU A 29 3.44 14.38 -8.70
CA GLU A 29 4.47 14.34 -7.67
C GLU A 29 3.91 14.72 -6.29
N GLN A 30 3.06 15.75 -6.22
CA GLN A 30 2.35 16.13 -5.00
C GLN A 30 1.39 15.03 -4.52
N GLU A 31 0.66 14.38 -5.44
CA GLU A 31 -0.23 13.26 -5.10
C GLU A 31 0.55 12.06 -4.55
N ARG A 32 1.69 11.73 -5.18
CA ARG A 32 2.60 10.68 -4.71
C ARG A 32 3.16 11.01 -3.31
N GLN A 33 3.56 12.25 -3.06
CA GLN A 33 4.04 12.65 -1.73
C GLN A 33 2.94 12.49 -0.67
N ARG A 34 1.71 12.96 -0.95
CA ARG A 34 0.57 12.77 -0.04
C ARG A 34 0.29 11.29 0.24
N TYR A 35 0.35 10.45 -0.78
CA TYR A 35 0.23 9.01 -0.62
C TYR A 35 1.30 8.43 0.30
N LEU A 36 2.58 8.77 0.08
CA LEU A 36 3.69 8.28 0.91
C LEU A 36 3.58 8.77 2.37
N HIS A 37 3.16 10.01 2.60
CA HIS A 37 2.94 10.56 3.94
C HIS A 37 1.86 9.81 4.72
N ALA A 38 0.84 9.25 4.05
CA ALA A 38 -0.20 8.46 4.70
C ALA A 38 0.18 6.98 4.84
N VAL A 39 0.79 6.39 3.81
CA VAL A 39 1.06 4.94 3.77
C VAL A 39 2.24 4.52 4.62
N ILE A 40 3.28 5.35 4.74
CA ILE A 40 4.47 4.99 5.53
C ILE A 40 4.12 4.84 7.03
N PRO A 41 3.44 5.80 7.69
CA PRO A 41 3.05 5.64 9.09
C PRO A 41 2.14 4.43 9.32
N ALA A 42 1.16 4.21 8.41
CA ALA A 42 0.27 3.06 8.49
C ALA A 42 1.03 1.74 8.40
N LEU A 43 1.95 1.60 7.43
CA LEU A 43 2.77 0.40 7.30
C LEU A 43 3.67 0.17 8.51
N LEU A 44 4.29 1.22 9.05
CA LEU A 44 5.14 1.11 10.24
C LEU A 44 4.33 0.69 11.46
N LEU A 45 3.13 1.24 11.63
CA LEU A 45 2.21 0.85 12.71
C LEU A 45 1.81 -0.62 12.56
N THR A 46 1.44 -1.05 11.36
CA THR A 46 1.07 -2.45 11.10
C THR A 46 2.22 -3.40 11.39
N ILE A 47 3.44 -3.12 10.91
CA ILE A 47 4.64 -3.92 11.22
C ILE A 47 4.89 -3.98 12.73
N ALA A 48 4.76 -2.84 13.44
CA ALA A 48 4.98 -2.78 14.88
C ALA A 48 3.97 -3.62 15.68
N VAL A 49 2.75 -3.81 15.17
CA VAL A 49 1.69 -4.60 15.81
C VAL A 49 1.76 -6.06 15.39
N GLU A 50 1.79 -6.33 14.09
CA GLU A 50 1.61 -7.68 13.56
C GLU A 50 2.86 -8.54 13.71
N VAL A 51 4.06 -7.98 13.57
CA VAL A 51 5.29 -8.78 13.69
C VAL A 51 5.43 -9.41 15.08
N PRO A 52 5.21 -8.70 16.20
CA PRO A 52 5.16 -9.33 17.52
C PRO A 52 4.07 -10.39 17.66
N LEU A 53 2.88 -10.16 17.10
CA LEU A 53 1.78 -11.13 17.15
C LEU A 53 2.10 -12.41 16.38
N TYR A 54 2.63 -12.29 15.16
CA TYR A 54 3.10 -13.43 14.37
C TYR A 54 4.26 -14.14 15.06
N ALA A 55 5.24 -13.39 15.58
CA ALA A 55 6.38 -13.96 16.30
C ALA A 55 5.92 -14.79 17.50
N LEU A 56 5.00 -14.24 18.31
CA LEU A 56 4.43 -14.91 19.48
C LEU A 56 3.61 -16.13 19.09
N ALA A 57 2.62 -15.98 18.20
CA ALA A 57 1.71 -17.05 17.81
C ALA A 57 2.47 -18.21 17.15
N LEU A 58 3.30 -17.94 16.14
CA LEU A 58 4.05 -18.98 15.42
C LEU A 58 5.07 -19.68 16.33
N SER A 59 5.68 -18.97 17.27
CA SER A 59 6.62 -19.58 18.23
C SER A 59 5.90 -20.40 19.30
N ALA A 60 4.82 -19.88 19.88
CA ALA A 60 4.02 -20.55 20.91
C ALA A 60 3.38 -21.85 20.39
N LEU A 61 2.89 -21.81 19.14
CA LEU A 61 2.32 -22.97 18.44
C LEU A 61 3.38 -23.90 17.85
N ARG A 62 4.68 -23.62 18.07
CA ARG A 62 5.83 -24.39 17.56
C ARG A 62 5.81 -24.57 16.03
N LEU A 63 5.30 -23.58 15.31
CA LEU A 63 5.19 -23.57 13.85
C LEU A 63 6.49 -23.04 13.19
N ALA A 64 7.23 -22.17 13.89
CA ALA A 64 8.52 -21.65 13.44
C ALA A 64 9.45 -21.33 14.62
N LYS A 65 10.76 -21.27 14.35
CA LYS A 65 11.74 -20.72 15.31
C LYS A 65 11.53 -19.20 15.45
N PRO A 66 11.82 -18.57 16.60
CA PRO A 66 11.53 -17.15 16.84
C PRO A 66 12.06 -16.20 15.75
N GLY A 67 13.33 -16.32 15.35
CA GLY A 67 13.90 -15.48 14.29
C GLY A 67 13.22 -15.67 12.93
N ARG A 68 12.78 -16.90 12.62
CA ARG A 68 12.02 -17.20 11.40
C ARG A 68 10.59 -16.65 11.50
N ALA A 69 9.96 -16.70 12.68
CA ALA A 69 8.63 -16.16 12.89
C ALA A 69 8.59 -14.63 12.71
N VAL A 70 9.59 -13.92 13.24
CA VAL A 70 9.77 -12.48 13.00
C VAL A 70 9.94 -12.19 11.50
N LEU A 71 10.83 -12.92 10.82
CA LEU A 71 11.05 -12.75 9.38
C LEU A 71 9.77 -12.99 8.58
N LEU A 72 9.00 -14.03 8.92
CA LEU A 72 7.72 -14.31 8.26
C LEU A 72 6.71 -13.19 8.46
N GLY A 73 6.56 -12.66 9.68
CA GLY A 73 5.69 -11.51 9.93
C GLY A 73 6.07 -10.30 9.06
N VAL A 74 7.36 -9.96 8.99
CA VAL A 74 7.85 -8.87 8.13
C VAL A 74 7.56 -9.13 6.66
N VAL A 75 7.89 -10.32 6.14
CA VAL A 75 7.70 -10.66 4.73
C VAL A 75 6.23 -10.62 4.34
N VAL A 76 5.36 -11.20 5.16
CA VAL A 76 3.91 -11.23 4.93
C VAL A 76 3.37 -9.80 4.80
N ASN A 77 3.66 -8.94 5.77
CA ASN A 77 3.22 -7.54 5.80
C ASN A 77 3.74 -6.72 4.60
N LEU A 78 5.01 -6.93 4.20
CA LEU A 78 5.60 -6.23 3.05
C LEU A 78 5.01 -6.68 1.72
N LEU A 79 4.47 -7.90 1.62
CA LEU A 79 3.81 -8.39 0.42
C LEU A 79 2.36 -7.93 0.32
N THR A 80 1.65 -7.85 1.44
CA THR A 80 0.21 -7.59 1.45
C THR A 80 -0.14 -6.11 1.50
N HIS A 81 0.48 -5.34 2.40
CA HIS A 81 0.05 -3.96 2.63
C HIS A 81 0.33 -2.98 1.49
N PRO A 82 1.49 -3.00 0.80
CA PRO A 82 1.68 -2.11 -0.35
C PRO A 82 0.62 -2.34 -1.45
N VAL A 83 0.20 -3.58 -1.65
CA VAL A 83 -0.84 -3.95 -2.63
C VAL A 83 -2.22 -3.50 -2.13
N LEU A 84 -2.52 -3.68 -0.85
CA LEU A 84 -3.74 -3.18 -0.20
C LEU A 84 -3.90 -1.67 -0.41
N TRP A 85 -2.86 -0.90 -0.09
CA TRP A 85 -2.89 0.56 -0.21
C TRP A 85 -2.98 1.02 -1.65
N TRP A 86 -2.28 0.36 -2.58
CA TRP A 86 -2.43 0.63 -4.02
C TRP A 86 -3.88 0.45 -4.46
N PHE A 87 -4.55 -0.61 -4.00
CA PHE A 87 -5.93 -0.90 -4.37
C PHE A 87 -6.94 0.09 -3.75
N LEU A 88 -6.72 0.50 -2.51
CA LEU A 88 -7.65 1.37 -1.76
C LEU A 88 -7.48 2.85 -2.08
N ALA A 89 -6.25 3.34 -2.28
CA ALA A 89 -5.96 4.77 -2.40
C ALA A 89 -6.75 5.52 -3.49
N PRO A 90 -7.02 4.95 -4.68
CA PRO A 90 -7.75 5.69 -5.71
C PRO A 90 -9.19 6.04 -5.34
N ARG A 91 -9.88 5.18 -4.59
CA ARG A 91 -11.31 5.32 -4.26
C ARG A 91 -11.65 4.51 -3.00
N PRO A 92 -11.40 5.07 -1.80
CA PRO A 92 -11.70 4.40 -0.54
C PRO A 92 -13.22 4.29 -0.35
N SER A 93 -13.67 3.13 0.11
CA SER A 93 -15.06 2.89 0.55
C SER A 93 -15.09 1.73 1.52
N ALA A 94 -16.07 1.70 2.43
CA ALA A 94 -16.15 0.65 3.45
C ALA A 94 -16.21 -0.77 2.83
N GLY A 95 -16.99 -0.96 1.76
CA GLY A 95 -17.09 -2.25 1.08
C GLY A 95 -15.76 -2.72 0.48
N ARG A 96 -14.99 -1.80 -0.13
CA ARG A 96 -13.67 -2.12 -0.69
C ARG A 96 -12.63 -2.34 0.39
N PHE A 97 -12.71 -1.60 1.49
CA PHE A 97 -11.87 -1.79 2.66
C PHE A 97 -12.05 -3.21 3.21
N TRP A 98 -13.28 -3.58 3.61
CA TRP A 98 -13.54 -4.92 4.16
C TRP A 98 -13.24 -6.05 3.18
N GLY A 99 -13.54 -5.87 1.89
CA GLY A 99 -13.18 -6.85 0.87
C GLY A 99 -11.66 -7.02 0.71
N ALA A 100 -10.90 -5.94 0.82
CA ALA A 100 -9.45 -5.98 0.73
C ALA A 100 -8.81 -6.54 2.01
N GLU A 101 -9.33 -6.23 3.20
CA GLU A 101 -8.90 -6.86 4.46
C GLU A 101 -9.11 -8.38 4.41
N ALA A 102 -10.28 -8.84 3.97
CA ALA A 102 -10.55 -10.26 3.79
C ALA A 102 -9.57 -10.92 2.80
N ALA A 103 -9.25 -10.25 1.69
CA ALA A 103 -8.28 -10.73 0.72
C ALA A 103 -6.86 -10.79 1.30
N VAL A 104 -6.46 -9.78 2.09
CA VAL A 104 -5.17 -9.76 2.81
C VAL A 104 -5.09 -10.96 3.73
N VAL A 105 -6.06 -11.17 4.62
CA VAL A 105 -6.07 -12.33 5.54
C VAL A 105 -5.89 -13.66 4.81
N VAL A 106 -6.56 -13.85 3.67
CA VAL A 106 -6.42 -15.07 2.87
C VAL A 106 -5.02 -15.20 2.26
N VAL A 107 -4.47 -14.11 1.69
CA VAL A 107 -3.12 -14.10 1.09
C VAL A 107 -2.05 -14.35 2.14
N GLU A 108 -2.14 -13.71 3.29
CA GLU A 108 -1.22 -13.89 4.40
C GLU A 108 -1.23 -15.33 4.92
N ALA A 109 -2.43 -15.88 5.16
CA ALA A 109 -2.59 -17.27 5.54
C ALA A 109 -2.00 -18.23 4.48
N ALA A 110 -2.15 -17.93 3.18
CA ALA A 110 -1.56 -18.73 2.11
C ALA A 110 -0.02 -18.64 2.09
N VAL A 111 0.56 -17.45 2.27
CA VAL A 111 2.02 -17.27 2.38
C VAL A 111 2.57 -18.04 3.58
N LEU A 112 1.91 -17.95 4.74
CA LEU A 112 2.27 -18.71 5.93
C LEU A 112 2.11 -20.22 5.71
N LEU A 113 1.06 -20.66 5.01
CA LEU A 113 0.85 -22.07 4.69
C LEU A 113 1.97 -22.62 3.82
N LEU A 114 2.39 -21.87 2.80
CA LEU A 114 3.53 -22.26 1.95
C LEU A 114 4.83 -22.33 2.74
N ALA A 115 5.05 -21.41 3.68
CA ALA A 115 6.27 -21.34 4.48
C ALA A 115 6.33 -22.40 5.59
N CYS A 116 5.24 -22.56 6.36
CA CYS A 116 5.17 -23.43 7.53
C CYS A 116 4.73 -24.85 7.18
N ARG A 117 3.89 -25.03 6.15
CA ARG A 117 3.28 -26.31 5.73
C ARG A 117 2.56 -27.02 6.89
N ARG A 118 1.71 -26.26 7.60
CA ARG A 118 0.96 -26.71 8.78
C ARG A 118 -0.54 -26.55 8.55
N ASP A 119 -1.32 -26.82 9.60
CA ASP A 119 -2.78 -26.72 9.59
C ASP A 119 -3.26 -25.36 9.02
N PRO A 120 -3.97 -25.35 7.88
CA PRO A 120 -4.43 -24.11 7.25
C PRO A 120 -5.42 -23.34 8.12
N ALA A 121 -6.23 -24.01 8.95
CA ALA A 121 -7.21 -23.34 9.81
C ALA A 121 -6.49 -22.51 10.88
N LEU A 122 -5.45 -23.08 11.49
CA LEU A 122 -4.64 -22.39 12.51
C LEU A 122 -3.93 -21.15 11.93
N LEU A 123 -3.38 -21.27 10.72
CA LEU A 123 -2.70 -20.17 10.05
C LEU A 123 -3.68 -19.06 9.62
N LEU A 124 -4.88 -19.44 9.19
CA LEU A 124 -5.94 -18.48 8.88
C LEU A 124 -6.39 -17.71 10.12
N VAL A 125 -6.64 -18.40 11.25
CA VAL A 125 -6.99 -17.75 12.52
C VAL A 125 -5.85 -16.84 13.00
N THR A 126 -4.60 -17.25 12.82
CA THR A 126 -3.43 -16.44 13.19
C THR A 126 -3.38 -15.15 12.37
N SER A 127 -3.55 -15.24 11.04
CA SER A 127 -3.57 -14.06 10.18
C SER A 127 -4.77 -13.16 10.46
N LEU A 128 -5.96 -13.72 10.62
CA LEU A 128 -7.15 -12.97 10.99
C LEU A 128 -6.96 -12.21 12.32
N GLY A 129 -6.36 -12.86 13.32
CA GLY A 129 -6.09 -12.25 14.63
C GLY A 129 -5.09 -11.09 14.54
N ALA A 130 -4.00 -11.25 13.77
CA ALA A 130 -3.02 -10.21 13.55
C ALA A 130 -3.61 -9.00 12.81
N ASN A 131 -4.31 -9.25 11.71
CA ASN A 131 -4.97 -8.24 10.89
C ASN A 131 -6.08 -7.49 11.66
N ALA A 132 -6.93 -8.20 12.40
CA ALA A 132 -7.96 -7.57 13.22
C ALA A 132 -7.36 -6.67 14.31
N ALA A 133 -6.26 -7.10 14.93
CA ALA A 133 -5.56 -6.30 15.93
C ALA A 133 -4.93 -5.04 15.33
N SER A 134 -4.32 -5.13 14.14
CA SER A 134 -3.72 -3.98 13.47
C SER A 134 -4.76 -2.98 12.99
N VAL A 135 -5.89 -3.45 12.43
CA VAL A 135 -7.04 -2.59 12.08
C VAL A 135 -7.58 -1.89 13.32
N LEU A 136 -7.79 -2.61 14.42
CA LEU A 136 -8.30 -2.02 15.66
C LEU A 136 -7.36 -0.93 16.20
N ILE A 137 -6.05 -1.20 16.23
CA ILE A 137 -5.07 -0.21 16.69
C ILE A 137 -5.00 0.98 15.73
N GLY A 138 -5.05 0.73 14.42
CA GLY A 138 -5.12 1.77 13.41
C GLY A 138 -6.30 2.71 13.64
N LEU A 139 -7.50 2.17 13.85
CA LEU A 139 -8.71 2.95 14.14
C LEU A 139 -8.66 3.74 15.45
N LEU A 140 -7.82 3.33 16.41
CA LEU A 140 -7.67 4.02 17.70
C LEU A 140 -6.64 5.16 17.65
N VAL A 141 -5.69 5.12 16.72
CA VAL A 141 -4.49 5.98 16.72
C VAL A 141 -4.40 6.89 15.48
N LEU A 142 -5.09 6.56 14.39
CA LEU A 142 -5.11 7.30 13.12
C LEU A 142 -6.49 7.90 12.83
#